data_AF-A0A1I4G7Q0-F1
#
_entry.id   AF-A0A1I4G7Q0-F1
#
_cell.length_a   1.000
_cell.length_b   1.000
_cell.length_c   1.000
_cell.angle_alpha   90.00
_cell.angle_beta   90.00
_cell.angle_gamma   90.00
#
_symmetry.space_group_name_H-M   'P 1'
#
loop_
_entity.id
_entity.type
_entity.pdbx_description
1 polymer ?
#
loop_
_entity_poly.entity_id
_entity_poly.type
_entity_poly.pdbx_seq_one_letter_code
_entity_poly.pdbx_strand_id
1 'polypeptide(L)'
;MFNKALALQQANLEVGERYIGYVPMARQLTAWCNSAETAWLKEAPVHPLQHAFEDLDRAYQNFFAKRTDFPSFKKRGHRDSFRYPDPKQIKLDEDNRRICLP
;
A
#
# COMPACT_ATOMS: atom_id res chain seq x y z
N MET A 1 -2.64 -4.56 -2.95
CA MET A 1 -1.45 -3.86 -3.47
C MET A 1 -0.20 -4.07 -2.61
N PHE A 2 -0.23 -3.83 -1.29
CA PHE A 2 0.93 -4.06 -0.39
C PHE A 2 1.62 -5.42 -0.61
N ASN A 3 0.86 -6.52 -0.57
CA ASN A 3 1.39 -7.87 -0.80
C ASN A 3 2.02 -8.04 -2.20
N LYS A 4 1.43 -7.45 -3.24
CA LYS A 4 1.97 -7.52 -4.61
C LYS A 4 3.33 -6.80 -4.71
N ALA A 5 3.46 -5.67 -4.03
CA ALA A 5 4.72 -4.95 -3.94
C ALA A 5 5.76 -5.65 -3.07
N LEU A 6 5.35 -6.26 -1.95
CA LEU A 6 6.26 -7.07 -1.16
C LEU A 6 6.79 -8.27 -1.96
N ALA A 7 5.93 -8.95 -2.72
CA ALA A 7 6.33 -10.05 -3.60
C ALA A 7 7.33 -9.60 -4.67
N LEU A 8 7.13 -8.41 -5.28
CA LEU A 8 8.08 -7.85 -6.24
C LEU A 8 9.44 -7.57 -5.60
N GLN A 9 9.45 -7.01 -4.38
CA GLN A 9 10.70 -6.75 -3.66
C GLN A 9 11.43 -8.03 -3.28
N GLN A 10 10.69 -9.05 -2.84
CA GLN A 10 11.27 -10.36 -2.54
C GLN A 10 11.88 -10.99 -3.79
N ALA A 11 11.16 -11.00 -4.91
CA ALA A 11 11.68 -11.50 -6.18
C ALA A 11 12.94 -10.76 -6.64
N ASN A 12 12.97 -9.43 -6.49
CA ASN A 12 14.16 -8.64 -6.78
C ASN A 12 15.34 -8.99 -5.86
N LEU A 13 15.09 -9.14 -4.56
CA LEU A 13 16.13 -9.54 -3.61
C LEU A 13 16.67 -10.95 -3.91
N GLU A 14 15.81 -11.88 -4.33
CA GLU A 14 16.21 -13.23 -4.75
C GLU A 14 17.10 -13.22 -6.01
N VAL A 15 16.82 -12.30 -6.94
CA VAL A 15 17.63 -12.08 -8.15
C VAL A 15 18.94 -11.32 -7.84
N GLY A 16 19.09 -10.76 -6.64
CA GLY A 16 20.24 -9.95 -6.24
C GLY A 16 20.15 -8.48 -6.68
N GLU A 17 18.98 -8.04 -7.11
CA GLU A 17 18.69 -6.66 -7.45
C GLU A 17 18.54 -5.79 -6.20
N ARG A 18 18.70 -4.47 -6.38
CA ARG A 18 18.58 -3.51 -5.28
C ARG A 18 17.12 -3.27 -4.89
N TYR A 19 16.92 -2.87 -3.63
CA TYR A 19 15.63 -2.45 -3.10
C TYR A 19 14.99 -1.35 -3.97
N ILE A 20 13.74 -1.54 -4.37
CA ILE A 20 12.97 -0.55 -5.13
C ILE A 20 12.39 0.48 -4.14
N GLY A 21 12.88 1.71 -4.13
CA GLY A 21 12.28 2.77 -3.29
C GLY A 21 10.86 3.16 -3.72
N TYR A 22 10.22 4.02 -2.92
CA TYR A 22 8.88 4.54 -3.20
C TYR A 22 8.67 5.06 -4.63
N VAL A 23 9.56 5.91 -5.15
CA VAL A 23 9.38 6.57 -6.47
C VAL A 23 9.27 5.57 -7.63
N PRO A 24 10.23 4.62 -7.81
CA PRO A 24 10.08 3.60 -8.84
C PRO A 24 8.91 2.64 -8.58
N MET A 25 8.56 2.36 -7.32
CA MET A 25 7.39 1.54 -6.98
C MET A 25 6.06 2.25 -7.34
N ALA A 26 5.99 3.56 -7.18
CA ALA A 26 4.83 4.37 -7.57
C ALA A 26 4.62 4.37 -9.09
N ARG A 27 5.68 4.21 -9.90
CA ARG A 27 5.54 4.02 -11.37
C ARG A 27 4.94 2.65 -11.70
N GLN A 28 5.32 1.61 -10.94
CA GLN A 28 4.73 0.27 -11.07
C GLN A 28 3.24 0.26 -10.68
N LEU A 29 2.79 1.15 -9.78
CA LEU A 29 1.38 1.32 -9.47
C LEU A 29 0.55 1.62 -10.71
N THR A 30 0.99 2.59 -11.51
CA THR A 30 0.27 2.97 -12.72
C THR A 30 0.17 1.79 -13.68
N ALA A 31 1.23 0.99 -13.80
CA ALA A 31 1.20 -0.23 -14.60
C ALA A 31 0.21 -1.27 -14.04
N TRP A 32 0.16 -1.45 -12.71
CA TRP A 32 -0.81 -2.37 -12.08
C TRP A 32 -2.25 -1.89 -12.19
N CYS A 33 -2.53 -0.60 -12.03
CA CYS A 33 -3.88 -0.05 -12.22
C CYS A 33 -4.36 -0.21 -13.67
N ASN A 34 -3.44 -0.32 -14.63
CA ASN A 34 -3.75 -0.57 -16.04
C ASN A 34 -3.73 -2.06 -16.43
N SER A 35 -3.37 -2.97 -15.51
CA SER A 35 -3.38 -4.41 -15.78
C SER A 35 -4.78 -5.00 -15.54
N ALA A 36 -5.19 -5.93 -16.41
CA ALA A 36 -6.50 -6.58 -16.36
C ALA A 36 -6.77 -7.32 -15.04
N GLU A 37 -5.73 -7.90 -14.41
CA GLU A 37 -5.85 -8.62 -13.13
C GLU A 37 -6.12 -7.69 -11.93
N THR A 38 -5.76 -6.42 -12.07
CA THR A 38 -5.88 -5.41 -11.01
C THR A 38 -6.67 -4.19 -11.45
N ALA A 39 -7.56 -4.35 -12.44
CA ALA A 39 -8.39 -3.27 -12.97
C ALA A 39 -9.29 -2.62 -11.89
N TRP A 40 -9.74 -3.40 -10.92
CA TRP A 40 -10.50 -2.91 -9.75
C TRP A 40 -9.71 -1.91 -8.88
N LEU A 41 -8.38 -1.86 -8.98
CA LEU A 41 -7.59 -0.83 -8.30
C LEU A 41 -7.83 0.57 -8.87
N LYS A 42 -8.26 0.66 -10.13
CA LYS A 42 -8.59 1.95 -10.75
C LYS A 42 -9.87 2.56 -10.19
N GLU A 43 -10.75 1.72 -9.64
CA GLU A 43 -11.97 2.14 -8.93
C GLU A 43 -11.67 2.57 -7.49
N ALA A 44 -10.53 2.15 -6.92
CA ALA A 44 -10.12 2.52 -5.58
C ALA A 44 -9.46 3.92 -5.54
N PRO A 45 -9.64 4.69 -4.46
CA PRO A 45 -9.01 6.00 -4.34
C PRO A 45 -7.49 5.93 -4.36
N VAL A 46 -6.86 6.84 -5.10
CA VAL A 46 -5.40 6.84 -5.32
C VAL A 46 -4.58 7.09 -4.04
N HIS A 47 -5.12 7.84 -3.09
CA HIS A 47 -4.39 8.19 -1.86
C HIS A 47 -4.17 6.99 -0.91
N PRO A 48 -5.19 6.20 -0.55
CA PRO A 48 -5.00 4.94 0.17
C PRO A 48 -3.99 4.01 -0.51
N LEU A 49 -4.02 3.97 -1.83
CA LEU A 49 -3.09 3.19 -2.65
C LEU A 49 -1.63 3.68 -2.49
N GLN A 50 -1.41 4.99 -2.56
CA GLN A 50 -0.08 5.59 -2.34
C GLN A 50 0.42 5.37 -0.90
N HIS A 51 -0.44 5.52 0.11
CA HIS A 51 -0.05 5.29 1.51
C HIS A 51 0.33 3.83 1.79
N ALA A 52 -0.30 2.86 1.10
CA ALA A 52 0.12 1.46 1.23
C ALA A 52 1.58 1.24 0.80
N PHE A 53 2.08 2.00 -0.19
CA PHE A 53 3.50 1.97 -0.57
C PHE A 53 4.39 2.72 0.39
N GLU A 54 3.95 3.87 0.89
CA GLU A 54 4.69 4.61 1.91
C GLU A 54 4.89 3.76 3.17
N ASP A 55 3.86 3.02 3.58
CA ASP A 55 3.96 2.08 4.69
C ASP A 55 4.93 0.93 4.40
N LEU A 56 5.00 0.46 3.15
CA LEU A 56 5.99 -0.54 2.74
C LEU A 56 7.40 0.06 2.78
N ASP A 57 7.61 1.25 2.22
CA ASP A 57 8.89 1.95 2.22
C ASP A 57 9.37 2.18 3.66
N ARG A 58 8.50 2.66 4.53
CA ARG A 58 8.78 2.82 5.96
C ARG A 58 9.10 1.50 6.66
N ALA A 59 8.42 0.41 6.33
CA ALA A 59 8.74 -0.91 6.88
C ALA A 59 10.15 -1.37 6.49
N TYR A 60 10.54 -1.14 5.22
CA TYR A 60 11.90 -1.42 4.76
C TYR A 60 12.94 -0.50 5.40
N GLN A 61 12.67 0.80 5.52
CA GLN A 61 13.56 1.73 6.23
C GLN A 61 13.78 1.31 7.68
N ASN A 62 12.72 0.90 8.38
CA ASN A 62 12.83 0.40 9.75
C ASN A 62 13.60 -0.93 9.83
N PHE A 63 13.43 -1.81 8.85
CA PHE A 63 14.21 -3.04 8.72
C PHE A 63 15.71 -2.75 8.51
N PHE A 64 16.05 -1.85 7.58
CA PHE A 64 17.43 -1.42 7.36
C PHE A 64 18.03 -0.72 8.59
N ALA A 65 17.22 0.02 9.34
CA ALA A 65 17.59 0.61 10.62
C ALA A 65 17.62 -0.40 11.80
N LYS A 66 17.38 -1.69 11.54
CA LYS A 66 17.30 -2.78 12.53
C LYS A 66 16.31 -2.53 13.68
N ARG A 67 15.26 -1.75 13.41
CA ARG A 67 14.19 -1.46 14.39
C ARG A 67 13.05 -2.48 14.33
N THR A 68 12.88 -3.13 13.19
CA THR A 68 11.84 -4.12 12.94
C THR A 68 12.39 -5.28 12.12
N ASP A 69 11.73 -6.42 12.19
CA ASP A 69 12.00 -7.56 11.30
C ASP A 69 11.59 -7.29 9.85
N PHE A 70 11.95 -8.23 8.97
CA PHE A 70 11.62 -8.16 7.55
C PHE A 70 10.10 -8.06 7.35
N PRO A 71 9.61 -7.17 6.47
CA PRO A 71 8.18 -7.02 6.23
C PRO A 71 7.56 -8.32 5.72
N SER A 72 6.44 -8.73 6.33
CA SER A 72 5.72 -9.96 5.99
C SER A 72 4.41 -9.66 5.25
N PHE A 73 3.91 -10.67 4.52
CA PHE A 73 2.63 -10.57 3.83
C PHE A 73 1.49 -10.29 4.82
N LYS A 74 0.68 -9.28 4.52
CA LYS A 74 -0.51 -8.97 5.33
C LYS A 74 -1.60 -9.99 5.07
N LYS A 75 -2.14 -10.57 6.13
CA LYS A 75 -3.35 -11.40 6.08
C LYS A 75 -4.59 -10.51 6.11
N ARG A 76 -5.59 -10.85 5.29
CA ARG A 76 -6.89 -10.18 5.29
C ARG A 76 -7.57 -10.36 6.65
N GLY A 77 -8.22 -9.31 7.17
CA GLY A 77 -8.94 -9.31 8.44
C GLY A 77 -8.06 -9.02 9.66
N HIS A 78 -6.76 -8.80 9.47
CA HIS A 78 -5.83 -8.57 10.58
C HIS A 78 -5.17 -7.19 10.46
N ARG A 79 -5.62 -6.23 11.28
CA ARG A 79 -5.15 -4.83 11.30
C ARG A 79 -5.30 -4.13 9.95
N ASP A 80 -6.43 -4.35 9.28
CA ASP A 80 -6.79 -3.62 8.06
C ASP A 80 -7.02 -2.15 8.40
N SER A 81 -6.24 -1.28 7.78
CA SER A 81 -6.29 0.16 7.95
C SER A 81 -5.96 0.85 6.64
N PHE A 82 -6.61 1.98 6.39
CA PHE A 82 -6.34 2.86 5.26
C PHE A 82 -6.35 4.31 5.77
N ARG A 83 -5.69 5.20 5.03
CA ARG A 83 -5.61 6.62 5.36
C ARG A 83 -6.09 7.45 4.18
N TYR A 84 -6.84 8.49 4.50
CA TYR A 84 -7.14 9.59 3.57
C TYR A 84 -6.39 10.84 4.02
N PRO A 85 -5.83 11.62 3.08
CA PRO A 85 -5.05 12.80 3.40
C PRO A 85 -5.92 13.98 3.84
N ASP A 86 -7.17 14.06 3.40
CA ASP A 86 -8.08 15.15 3.75
C ASP A 86 -9.26 14.62 4.59
N PRO A 87 -9.44 15.09 5.84
CA PRO A 87 -10.59 14.70 6.67
C PRO A 87 -11.93 15.07 6.05
N LYS A 88 -12.00 16.05 5.13
CA LYS A 88 -13.24 16.42 4.41
C LYS A 88 -13.71 15.34 3.43
N GLN A 89 -12.84 14.40 3.06
CA GLN A 89 -13.19 13.25 2.22
C GLN A 89 -13.96 12.19 3.01
N ILE A 90 -13.89 12.20 4.35
CA ILE A 90 -14.60 11.26 5.21
C ILE A 90 -15.75 12.01 5.87
N LYS A 91 -16.99 11.61 5.59
CA LYS A 91 -18.15 12.12 6.34
C LYS A 91 -18.56 11.08 7.37
N LEU A 92 -18.63 11.51 8.63
CA LEU A 92 -19.18 10.71 9.71
C LEU A 92 -20.65 11.11 9.88
N ASP A 93 -21.54 10.15 9.66
CA ASP A 93 -22.94 10.26 10.03
C ASP A 93 -23.08 9.58 11.40
N GLU A 94 -22.96 10.40 12.46
CA GLU A 94 -22.98 9.93 13.85
C GLU A 94 -24.36 9.41 14.26
N ASP A 95 -25.43 10.03 13.78
CA ASP A 95 -26.82 9.63 14.03
C ASP A 95 -27.10 8.21 13.52
N ASN A 96 -26.60 7.87 12.32
CA ASN A 96 -26.77 6.53 11.74
C ASN A 96 -25.59 5.58 12.00
N ARG A 97 -24.55 6.03 12.71
CA ARG A 97 -23.28 5.30 12.91
C ARG A 97 -22.65 4.83 11.59
N ARG A 98 -22.70 5.66 10.55
CA ARG A 98 -22.18 5.36 9.20
C ARG A 98 -20.96 6.21 8.88
N ILE A 99 -20.03 5.61 8.17
CA ILE A 99 -18.85 6.31 7.61
C ILE A 99 -19.03 6.35 6.10
N CYS A 100 -19.13 7.56 5.54
CA CYS A 100 -19.15 7.78 4.11
C CYS A 100 -17.72 8.05 3.63
N LEU A 101 -17.22 7.16 2.79
CA LEU A 101 -16.00 7.32 2.02
C LEU A 101 -16.34 7.92 0.65
N PRO A 102 -15.40 8.62 -0.01
CA PRO A 102 -15.63 9.22 -1.32
C PRO A 102 -15.85 8.17 -2.41
#